data_AF-A0A1F8RUS2-F1
#
_entry.id   AF-A0A1F8RUS2-F1
#
_cell.length_a   1.000
_cell.length_b   1.000
_cell.length_c   1.000
_cell.angle_alpha   90.00
_cell.angle_beta   90.00
_cell.angle_gamma   90.00
#
_symmetry.space_group_name_H-M   'P 1'
#
loop_
_entity.id
_entity.type
_entity.pdbx_description
1 polymer ?
#
loop_
_entity_poly.entity_id
_entity_poly.type
_entity_poly.pdbx_seq_one_letter_code
_entity_poly.pdbx_strand_id
1 'polypeptide(L)'
;MIQRLPLDSVRKSLIRAGVAMAIDHPLLGVGVGGYQRQILTTYWGFVPEDRRNNPTSLIHTEAVRVLAETGIAGLLVWLGLLVAVAGSVLRAIRSPLPDRRIAAIAAGGVVLVIVIASQFAGRFYSEPFLWLALGMVLVVSDASRWEDAPAAT
;
A
#
# COMPACT_ATOMS: atom_id res chain seq x y z
N MET A 1 22.38 -3.03 -5.00
CA MET A 1 21.83 -3.01 -3.61
C MET A 1 20.86 -4.19 -3.33
N ILE A 2 19.87 -4.49 -4.19
CA ILE A 2 18.85 -5.55 -3.96
C ILE A 2 19.41 -7.00 -3.85
N GLN A 3 20.60 -7.30 -4.40
CA GLN A 3 21.19 -8.65 -4.38
C GLN A 3 21.47 -9.21 -2.98
N ARG A 4 21.70 -8.33 -1.98
CA ARG A 4 22.09 -8.72 -0.62
C ARG A 4 20.92 -9.03 0.31
N LEU A 5 19.68 -8.86 -0.13
CA LEU A 5 18.51 -9.17 0.70
C LEU A 5 18.25 -10.69 0.75
N PRO A 6 17.81 -11.25 1.89
CA PRO A 6 17.46 -12.68 2.04
C PRO A 6 16.08 -12.97 1.41
N LEU A 7 15.94 -12.67 0.12
CA LEU A 7 14.74 -12.96 -0.68
C LEU A 7 15.04 -14.07 -1.69
N ASP A 8 14.03 -14.86 -2.04
CA ASP A 8 14.15 -15.87 -3.10
C ASP A 8 14.46 -15.21 -4.46
N SER A 9 15.03 -15.99 -5.38
CA SER A 9 15.45 -15.51 -6.71
C SER A 9 14.28 -14.89 -7.48
N VAL A 10 13.08 -15.43 -7.30
CA VAL A 10 11.83 -14.98 -7.94
C VAL A 10 11.36 -13.63 -7.40
N ARG A 11 11.35 -13.40 -6.09
CA ARG A 11 10.96 -12.08 -5.57
C ARG A 11 11.97 -11.02 -5.95
N LYS A 12 13.26 -11.36 -5.99
CA LYS A 12 14.30 -10.43 -6.46
C LYS A 12 14.09 -10.04 -7.93
N SER A 13 13.75 -10.98 -8.81
CA SER A 13 13.51 -10.67 -10.23
C SER A 13 12.28 -9.79 -10.41
N LEU A 14 11.19 -10.08 -9.69
CA LEU A 14 9.97 -9.28 -9.72
C LEU A 14 10.24 -7.84 -9.25
N ILE A 15 10.93 -7.67 -8.12
CA ILE A 15 11.27 -6.32 -7.63
C ILE A 15 12.11 -5.56 -8.67
N ARG A 16 13.08 -6.22 -9.31
CA ARG A 16 13.90 -5.58 -10.36
C ARG A 16 13.08 -5.19 -11.57
N ALA A 17 12.17 -6.04 -12.02
CA ALA A 17 11.31 -5.72 -13.15
C ALA A 17 10.39 -4.54 -12.82
N GLY A 18 9.80 -4.49 -11.63
CA GLY A 18 9.00 -3.35 -11.20
C GLY A 18 9.79 -2.04 -11.12
N VAL A 19 11.03 -2.11 -10.64
CA VAL A 19 11.94 -0.95 -10.68
C VAL A 19 12.26 -0.54 -12.11
N ALA A 20 12.51 -1.49 -13.02
CA ALA A 20 12.75 -1.19 -14.43
C ALA A 20 11.53 -0.53 -15.08
N MET A 21 10.32 -1.05 -14.85
CA MET A 21 9.06 -0.43 -15.30
C MET A 21 8.90 1.00 -14.81
N ALA A 22 9.29 1.27 -13.56
CA ALA A 22 9.24 2.60 -12.99
C ALA A 22 10.32 3.55 -13.54
N ILE A 23 11.50 3.03 -13.90
CA ILE A 23 12.55 3.82 -14.54
C ILE A 23 12.12 4.20 -15.97
N ASP A 24 11.54 3.25 -16.71
CA ASP A 24 11.12 3.46 -18.09
C ASP A 24 9.84 4.32 -18.18
N HIS A 25 8.96 4.24 -17.17
CA HIS A 25 7.71 4.99 -17.09
C HIS A 25 7.55 5.73 -15.74
N PRO A 26 8.36 6.76 -15.46
CA PRO A 26 8.51 7.33 -14.12
C PRO A 26 7.29 8.08 -13.60
N LEU A 27 6.50 8.72 -14.48
CA LEU A 27 5.39 9.58 -14.05
C LEU A 27 4.12 8.78 -13.77
N LEU A 28 3.69 7.97 -14.74
CA LEU A 28 2.39 7.29 -14.73
C LEU A 28 2.50 5.76 -14.69
N GLY A 29 3.72 5.22 -14.72
CA GLY A 29 3.94 3.78 -14.76
C GLY A 29 3.42 3.13 -16.04
N VAL A 30 3.29 1.81 -16.00
CA VAL A 30 2.83 0.98 -17.12
C VAL A 30 1.30 0.82 -17.19
N GLY A 31 0.56 1.54 -16.36
CA GLY A 31 -0.90 1.46 -16.22
C GLY A 31 -1.33 0.51 -15.11
N VAL A 32 -2.49 0.80 -14.50
CA VAL A 32 -3.10 0.01 -13.41
C VAL A 32 -3.37 -1.42 -13.87
N GLY A 33 -2.89 -2.41 -13.12
CA GLY A 33 -2.94 -3.83 -13.50
C GLY A 33 -1.99 -4.21 -14.65
N GLY A 34 -1.16 -3.27 -15.12
CA GLY A 34 -0.23 -3.46 -16.24
C GLY A 34 0.98 -4.31 -15.88
N TYR A 35 1.36 -4.40 -14.60
CA TYR A 35 2.57 -5.10 -14.17
C TYR A 35 2.61 -6.55 -14.67
N GLN A 36 1.52 -7.30 -14.44
CA GLN A 36 1.44 -8.72 -14.76
C GLN A 36 1.58 -8.98 -16.27
N ARG A 37 1.03 -8.08 -17.10
CA ARG A 37 1.19 -8.16 -18.55
C ARG A 37 2.63 -7.85 -18.95
N GLN A 38 3.20 -6.77 -18.41
CA GLN A 38 4.51 -6.27 -18.81
C GLN A 38 5.65 -7.21 -18.42
N ILE A 39 5.58 -7.89 -17.28
CA ILE A 39 6.59 -8.90 -16.89
C ILE A 39 6.60 -10.10 -17.83
N LEU A 40 5.46 -10.44 -18.44
CA LEU A 40 5.32 -11.54 -19.39
C LEU A 40 5.56 -11.12 -20.85
N THR A 41 5.72 -9.83 -21.12
CA THR A 41 5.97 -9.29 -22.46
C THR A 41 7.29 -8.51 -22.49
N THR A 42 7.24 -7.20 -22.37
CA THR A 42 8.37 -6.26 -22.53
C THR A 42 9.53 -6.55 -21.57
N TYR A 43 9.21 -7.01 -20.35
CA TYR A 43 10.17 -7.25 -19.28
C TYR A 43 10.44 -8.74 -19.04
N TRP A 44 10.16 -9.61 -20.02
CA TRP A 44 10.39 -11.05 -19.93
C TRP A 44 11.84 -11.42 -19.55
N GLY A 45 12.82 -10.58 -19.94
CA GLY A 45 14.22 -10.79 -19.60
C GLY A 45 14.52 -10.84 -18.10
N PHE A 46 13.62 -10.33 -17.25
CA PHE A 46 13.75 -10.43 -15.80
C PHE A 46 13.30 -11.79 -15.25
N VAL A 47 12.48 -12.56 -15.98
CA VAL A 47 12.00 -13.86 -15.53
C VAL A 47 13.18 -14.85 -15.44
N PRO A 48 13.42 -15.45 -14.26
CA PRO A 48 14.49 -16.42 -14.07
C PRO A 48 14.37 -17.59 -15.05
N GLU A 49 15.49 -18.03 -15.63
CA GLU A 49 15.50 -19.07 -16.66
C GLU A 49 14.87 -20.38 -16.17
N ASP A 50 15.12 -20.75 -14.92
CA ASP A 50 14.56 -21.92 -14.23
C ASP A 50 13.04 -21.84 -14.04
N ARG A 51 12.43 -20.65 -14.21
CA ARG A 51 11.00 -20.40 -14.05
C ARG A 51 10.28 -20.08 -15.36
N ARG A 52 10.95 -20.07 -16.51
CA ARG A 52 10.31 -19.71 -17.79
C ARG A 52 9.19 -20.67 -18.22
N ASN A 53 9.26 -21.93 -17.81
CA ASN A 53 8.21 -22.92 -18.09
C ASN A 53 6.95 -22.72 -17.22
N ASN A 54 7.05 -21.98 -16.12
CA ASN A 54 5.94 -21.61 -15.24
C ASN A 54 6.22 -20.26 -14.56
N PRO A 55 6.10 -19.15 -15.31
CA PRO A 55 6.58 -17.85 -14.86
C PRO A 55 5.68 -17.26 -13.77
N THR A 56 6.29 -16.86 -12.65
CA THR A 56 5.59 -16.06 -11.64
C THR A 56 5.43 -14.63 -12.17
N SER A 57 4.19 -14.18 -12.31
CA SER A 57 3.86 -12.83 -12.82
C SER A 57 3.26 -11.91 -11.75
N LEU A 58 2.93 -12.44 -10.58
CA LEU A 58 2.37 -11.69 -9.46
C LEU A 58 3.48 -11.14 -8.57
N ILE A 59 3.57 -9.82 -8.49
CA ILE A 59 4.41 -9.15 -7.50
C ILE A 59 3.65 -9.06 -6.17
N HIS A 60 4.20 -9.69 -5.15
CA HIS A 60 3.63 -9.68 -3.81
C HIS A 60 4.16 -8.54 -2.93
N THR A 61 4.71 -7.48 -3.53
CA THR A 61 5.23 -6.31 -2.82
C THR A 61 4.56 -5.06 -3.37
N GLU A 62 3.62 -4.54 -2.59
CA GLU A 62 2.68 -3.50 -3.00
C GLU A 62 3.34 -2.18 -3.37
N ALA A 63 4.28 -1.70 -2.55
CA ALA A 63 4.97 -0.44 -2.85
C ALA A 63 5.64 -0.48 -4.24
N VAL A 64 6.20 -1.63 -4.62
CA VAL A 64 6.82 -1.81 -5.94
C VAL A 64 5.75 -1.94 -7.03
N ARG A 65 4.62 -2.61 -6.77
CA ARG A 65 3.50 -2.67 -7.71
C ARG A 65 2.94 -1.28 -8.01
N VAL A 66 2.63 -0.51 -6.97
CA VAL A 66 2.12 0.87 -7.09
C VAL A 66 3.09 1.71 -7.90
N LEU A 67 4.38 1.68 -7.56
CA LEU A 67 5.41 2.43 -8.29
C LEU A 67 5.50 2.02 -9.76
N ALA A 68 5.48 0.71 -10.07
CA ALA A 68 5.56 0.23 -11.44
C ALA A 68 4.32 0.57 -12.27
N GLU A 69 3.12 0.42 -11.71
CA GLU A 69 1.85 0.59 -12.41
C GLU A 69 1.39 2.04 -12.54
N THR A 70 1.73 2.88 -11.55
CA THR A 70 1.22 4.26 -11.46
C THR A 70 2.32 5.32 -11.43
N GLY A 71 3.59 4.89 -11.45
CA GLY A 71 4.74 5.78 -11.38
C GLY A 71 4.84 6.50 -10.04
N ILE A 72 5.62 7.57 -10.03
CA ILE A 72 5.81 8.40 -8.85
C ILE A 72 4.52 9.14 -8.46
N ALA A 73 3.65 9.46 -9.43
CA ALA A 73 2.40 10.16 -9.15
C ALA A 73 1.49 9.32 -8.23
N GLY A 74 1.24 8.06 -8.59
CA GLY A 74 0.42 7.19 -7.74
C GLY A 74 1.12 6.75 -6.46
N LEU A 75 2.46 6.60 -6.47
CA LEU A 75 3.21 6.37 -5.23
C LEU A 75 3.04 7.53 -4.24
N LEU A 76 3.10 8.79 -4.69
CA LEU A 76 2.89 9.95 -3.85
C LEU A 76 1.47 10.02 -3.30
N VAL A 77 0.46 9.70 -4.13
CA VAL A 77 -0.94 9.62 -3.66
C VAL A 77 -1.09 8.53 -2.60
N TRP A 78 -0.51 7.35 -2.82
CA TRP A 78 -0.57 6.24 -1.87
C TRP A 78 0.14 6.58 -0.55
N LEU A 79 1.35 7.15 -0.61
CA LEU A 79 2.05 7.62 0.59
C LEU A 79 1.30 8.76 1.29
N GLY A 80 0.71 9.68 0.54
CA GLY A 80 -0.12 10.76 1.05
C GLY A 80 -1.33 10.23 1.84
N LEU A 81 -2.00 9.19 1.33
CA LEU A 81 -3.06 8.49 2.05
C LEU A 81 -2.54 7.90 3.38
N LEU A 82 -1.42 7.19 3.35
CA LEU A 82 -0.85 6.59 4.57
C LEU A 82 -0.48 7.65 5.61
N VAL A 83 0.10 8.77 5.18
CA VAL A 83 0.44 9.90 6.06
C VAL A 83 -0.82 10.56 6.63
N ALA A 84 -1.85 10.77 5.81
CA ALA A 84 -3.12 11.35 6.26
C ALA A 84 -3.83 10.46 7.30
N VAL A 85 -3.83 9.15 7.08
CA VAL A 85 -4.38 8.16 8.01
C VAL A 85 -3.56 8.14 9.31
N ALA A 86 -2.24 8.06 9.22
CA ALA A 86 -1.36 8.09 10.39
C ALA A 86 -1.54 9.38 11.20
N GLY A 87 -1.60 10.55 10.54
CA GLY A 87 -1.85 11.83 11.20
C GLY A 87 -3.22 11.91 11.87
N SER A 88 -4.24 11.27 11.29
CA SER A 88 -5.59 11.22 11.86
C SER A 88 -5.65 10.31 13.09
N VAL A 89 -5.06 9.12 12.99
CA VAL A 89 -4.88 8.20 14.12
C VAL A 89 -4.10 8.87 15.25
N LEU A 90 -2.94 9.48 14.97
CA LEU A 90 -2.11 10.15 15.97
C LEU A 90 -2.82 11.31 16.67
N ARG A 91 -3.73 12.02 15.98
CA ARG A 91 -4.58 13.03 16.61
C ARG A 91 -5.62 12.38 17.52
N ALA A 92 -6.30 11.34 17.05
CA ALA A 92 -7.34 10.66 17.81
C ALA A 92 -6.80 9.93 19.06
N ILE A 93 -5.59 9.38 19.03
CA ILE A 93 -4.95 8.75 20.20
C ILE A 93 -4.66 9.77 21.31
N ARG A 94 -4.47 11.05 20.96
CA ARG A 94 -4.27 12.13 21.94
C ARG A 94 -5.56 12.61 22.60
N SER A 95 -6.72 12.08 22.21
CA SER A 95 -8.01 12.39 22.84
C SER A 95 -7.97 12.15 24.36
N PRO A 96 -8.64 13.01 25.16
CA PRO A 96 -8.86 12.78 26.59
C PRO A 96 -9.89 11.67 26.84
N LEU A 97 -10.75 11.36 25.86
CA LEU A 97 -11.76 10.30 25.95
C LEU A 97 -11.11 8.91 25.75
N PRO A 98 -11.16 8.01 26.75
CA PRO A 98 -10.53 6.69 26.68
C PRO A 98 -11.05 5.82 25.53
N ASP A 99 -12.36 5.80 25.31
CA ASP A 99 -12.98 4.95 24.28
C ASP A 99 -12.55 5.36 22.87
N ARG A 100 -12.48 6.67 22.61
CA ARG A 100 -11.98 7.23 21.35
C ARG A 100 -10.51 6.85 21.12
N ARG A 101 -9.69 6.91 22.17
CA ARG A 101 -8.28 6.52 22.10
C ARG A 101 -8.14 5.03 21.77
N ILE A 102 -8.88 4.16 22.46
CA ILE A 102 -8.84 2.71 22.24
C ILE A 102 -9.29 2.39 20.81
N ALA A 103 -10.39 2.99 20.35
CA ALA A 103 -10.89 2.81 18.99
C ALA A 103 -9.87 3.26 17.94
N ALA A 104 -9.18 4.39 18.16
CA ALA A 104 -8.15 4.90 17.26
C ALA A 104 -6.94 3.96 17.17
N ILE A 105 -6.49 3.43 18.31
CA ILE A 105 -5.38 2.47 18.38
C ILE A 105 -5.77 1.18 17.65
N ALA A 106 -6.97 0.64 17.89
CA ALA A 106 -7.44 -0.58 17.27
C ALA A 106 -7.56 -0.42 15.74
N ALA A 107 -8.28 0.60 15.28
CA ALA A 107 -8.48 0.84 13.84
C ALA A 107 -7.16 1.17 13.13
N GLY A 108 -6.32 2.03 13.72
CA GLY A 108 -5.00 2.36 13.18
C GLY A 108 -4.06 1.15 13.15
N GLY A 109 -4.12 0.29 14.18
CA GLY A 109 -3.37 -0.97 14.24
C GLY A 109 -3.75 -1.92 13.12
N VAL A 110 -5.05 -2.08 12.82
CA VAL A 110 -5.52 -2.88 11.68
C VAL A 110 -4.98 -2.34 10.36
N VAL A 111 -5.06 -1.02 10.12
CA VAL A 111 -4.49 -0.42 8.91
C VAL A 111 -2.99 -0.70 8.82
N LEU A 112 -2.24 -0.52 9.90
CA LEU A 112 -0.80 -0.76 9.92
C LEU A 112 -0.45 -2.22 9.60
N VAL A 113 -1.16 -3.18 10.21
CA VAL A 113 -0.98 -4.61 9.93
C VAL A 113 -1.25 -4.91 8.45
N ILE A 114 -2.32 -4.36 7.88
CA ILE A 114 -2.64 -4.55 6.45
C ILE A 114 -1.55 -3.94 5.58
N VAL A 115 -1.09 -2.72 5.85
CA VAL A 115 0.00 -2.07 5.09
C VAL A 115 1.23 -2.97 5.08
N ILE A 116 1.66 -3.47 6.25
CA ILE A 116 2.83 -4.34 6.38
C ILE A 116 2.61 -5.68 5.66
N ALA A 117 1.51 -6.37 5.96
CA ALA A 117 1.20 -7.68 5.38
C ALA A 117 1.08 -7.61 3.86
N SER A 118 0.54 -6.51 3.34
CA SER A 118 0.40 -6.30 1.90
C SER A 118 1.74 -6.24 1.17
N GLN A 119 2.84 -5.87 1.84
CA GLN A 119 4.20 -5.90 1.24
C GLN A 119 4.72 -7.33 0.99
N PHE A 120 4.05 -8.33 1.59
CA PHE A 120 4.36 -9.75 1.43
C PHE A 120 3.33 -10.52 0.62
N ALA A 121 2.09 -10.04 0.56
CA ALA A 121 0.97 -10.70 -0.09
C ALA A 121 0.51 -10.04 -1.40
N GLY A 122 0.78 -8.74 -1.63
CA GLY A 122 0.31 -8.06 -2.84
C GLY A 122 -1.21 -7.87 -2.89
N ARG A 123 -1.87 -7.63 -1.75
CA ARG A 123 -3.33 -7.51 -1.67
C ARG A 123 -3.85 -6.24 -0.99
N PHE A 124 -3.12 -5.12 -1.06
CA PHE A 124 -3.50 -3.90 -0.34
C PHE A 124 -4.90 -3.40 -0.72
N TYR A 125 -5.18 -3.19 -2.02
CA TYR A 125 -6.46 -2.64 -2.48
C TYR A 125 -7.62 -3.63 -2.45
N SER A 126 -7.32 -4.93 -2.51
CA SER A 126 -8.31 -6.00 -2.50
C SER A 126 -8.63 -6.50 -1.09
N GLU A 127 -8.05 -5.88 -0.04
CA GLU A 127 -8.30 -6.21 1.35
C GLU A 127 -9.57 -5.51 1.86
N PRO A 128 -10.71 -6.19 2.03
CA PRO A 128 -11.95 -5.56 2.50
C PRO A 128 -11.81 -4.92 3.89
N PHE A 129 -10.98 -5.50 4.77
CA PHE A 129 -10.78 -4.96 6.13
C PHE A 129 -10.04 -3.61 6.12
N LEU A 130 -9.29 -3.29 5.05
CA LEU A 130 -8.66 -1.97 4.90
C LEU A 130 -9.73 -0.89 4.88
N TRP A 131 -10.72 -1.04 4.00
CA TRP A 131 -11.77 -0.05 3.80
C TRP A 131 -12.63 0.15 5.04
N LEU A 132 -12.93 -0.94 5.76
CA LEU A 132 -13.61 -0.88 7.05
C LEU A 132 -12.78 -0.14 8.11
N ALA A 133 -11.49 -0.46 8.23
CA ALA A 133 -10.60 0.20 9.18
C ALA A 133 -10.41 1.69 8.86
N LEU A 134 -10.31 2.06 7.59
CA LEU A 134 -10.26 3.46 7.15
C LEU A 134 -11.54 4.23 7.53
N GLY A 135 -12.71 3.62 7.33
CA GLY A 135 -13.98 4.20 7.79
C GLY A 135 -14.02 4.42 9.30
N MET A 136 -13.55 3.45 10.08
CA MET A 136 -13.43 3.61 11.55
C MET A 136 -12.46 4.72 11.93
N VAL A 137 -11.28 4.78 11.31
CA VAL A 137 -10.32 5.87 11.54
C VAL A 137 -10.96 7.22 11.24
N LEU A 138 -11.71 7.35 10.15
CA LEU A 138 -12.38 8.60 9.79
C LEU A 138 -13.36 9.03 10.88
N VAL A 139 -14.27 8.16 11.30
CA VAL A 139 -15.29 8.47 12.34
C VAL A 139 -14.62 8.83 13.67
N VAL A 140 -13.66 8.04 14.12
CA VAL A 140 -12.96 8.27 15.39
C VAL A 140 -12.11 9.56 15.33
N SER A 141 -11.62 9.94 14.15
CA SER A 141 -10.85 11.17 13.96
C SER A 141 -11.75 12.41 13.89
N ASP A 142 -12.99 12.28 13.38
CA ASP A 142 -13.91 13.38 13.15
C ASP A 142 -14.79 13.71 14.37
N ALA A 143 -14.94 12.79 15.32
CA ALA A 143 -15.80 12.95 16.52
C ALA A 143 -15.59 14.26 17.31
N SER A 144 -14.40 14.86 17.28
CA SER A 144 -14.14 16.19 17.90
C SER A 144 -14.97 17.32 17.27
N ARG A 145 -15.31 17.23 15.99
CA ARG A 145 -16.10 18.28 15.31
C ARG A 145 -17.56 18.31 15.75
N TRP A 146 -18.06 17.19 16.26
CA TRP A 146 -19.47 17.03 16.65
C TRP A 146 -19.69 17.41 18.12
N GLU A 147 -18.66 17.28 18.96
CA GLU A 147 -18.67 17.73 20.36
C GLU A 147 -18.63 19.27 20.48
N ASP A 148 -18.01 19.96 19.51
CA ASP A 148 -17.92 21.43 19.44
C ASP A 148 -19.11 22.08 18.71
N ALA A 149 -20.08 21.30 18.22
CA ALA A 149 -21.25 21.86 17.53
C ALA A 149 -22.18 22.54 18.56
N PRO A 150 -22.54 23.82 18.38
CA PRO A 150 -23.46 24.49 19.31
C PRO A 150 -24.77 23.72 19.34
N ALA A 151 -25.23 23.39 20.54
CA ALA A 151 -26.55 22.81 20.74
C ALA A 151 -27.57 23.71 20.03
N ALA A 152 -28.27 23.16 19.03
CA ALA A 152 -29.31 23.88 18.34
C ALA A 152 -30.38 24.27 19.36
N THR A 153 -30.44 25.57 19.67
CA THR A 153 -31.45 26.20 20.54
C THR A 153 -32.76 26.38 19.80
#